data_AF-W0HMB2-F1
#
_entry.id   AF-W0HMB2-F1
#
_cell.length_a   1.000
_cell.length_b   1.000
_cell.length_c   1.000
_cell.angle_alpha   90.00
_cell.angle_beta   90.00
_cell.angle_gamma   90.00
#
_symmetry.space_group_name_H-M   'P 1'
#
loop_
_entity.id
_entity.type
_entity.pdbx_description
1 polymer ?
#
loop_
_entity_poly.entity_id
_entity_poly.type
_entity_poly.pdbx_seq_one_letter_code
_entity_poly.pdbx_strand_id
1 'polypeptide(L)'
;MLKGNRHVMSESARPIARTSAPWFALLVIILLAACSAAGYFWWQLRTAATQPAAISLAPSPAPVFMVLETFTVNVANPDNDLDRVLYVRLTLRLPNEETRKTFNDYLPLVRSRLLLLLSRQQASELACPQGKQRLIDKIKQTLAEPLVAGQPPQVVDDVLFTAFILR
;
A
#
# COMPACT_ATOMS: atom_id res chain seq x y z
N MET A 1 -82.61 81.98 21.34
CA MET A 1 -81.80 82.20 22.56
C MET A 1 -81.09 80.91 22.93
N LEU A 2 -79.89 81.07 23.47
CA LEU A 2 -78.85 80.07 23.78
C LEU A 2 -79.25 78.96 24.79
N LYS A 3 -78.73 77.74 24.57
CA LYS A 3 -77.98 76.87 25.52
C LYS A 3 -77.72 75.52 24.83
N GLY A 4 -76.57 74.84 24.90
CA GLY A 4 -75.44 74.92 25.82
C GLY A 4 -75.24 73.56 26.53
N ASN A 5 -74.44 72.69 25.91
CA ASN A 5 -73.64 71.53 26.40
C ASN A 5 -74.18 70.52 27.44
N ARG A 6 -74.00 69.21 27.15
CA ARG A 6 -72.99 68.36 27.82
C ARG A 6 -72.77 66.97 27.18
N HIS A 7 -71.48 66.61 27.15
CA HIS A 7 -70.73 65.37 26.88
C HIS A 7 -71.42 63.99 27.00
N VAL A 8 -71.02 63.05 26.11
CA VAL A 8 -70.52 61.71 26.48
C VAL A 8 -69.47 61.21 25.47
N MET A 9 -68.47 60.52 26.00
CA MET A 9 -67.27 59.93 25.39
C MET A 9 -67.59 58.72 24.49
N SER A 10 -66.83 58.51 23.41
CA SER A 10 -66.55 57.16 22.89
C SER A 10 -65.21 57.13 22.17
N GLU A 11 -64.29 56.49 22.86
CA GLU A 11 -63.01 56.00 22.39
C GLU A 11 -63.25 54.95 21.30
N SER A 12 -62.84 55.24 20.08
CA SER A 12 -62.83 54.25 18.99
C SER A 12 -61.38 53.83 18.74
N ALA A 13 -61.01 52.69 19.32
CA ALA A 13 -59.80 51.95 19.00
C ALA A 13 -59.76 51.67 17.48
N ARG A 14 -58.67 52.06 16.83
CA ARG A 14 -58.42 51.70 15.43
C ARG A 14 -58.03 50.22 15.36
N PRO A 15 -58.65 49.40 14.49
CA PRO A 15 -58.16 48.05 14.27
C PRO A 15 -56.84 48.15 13.50
N ILE A 16 -55.79 47.48 14.00
CA ILE A 16 -54.52 47.34 13.27
C ILE A 16 -54.79 46.39 12.10
N ALA A 17 -54.96 46.93 10.90
CA ALA A 17 -55.11 46.15 9.68
C ALA A 17 -53.81 45.40 9.38
N ARG A 18 -53.85 44.06 9.50
CA ARG A 18 -52.80 43.16 9.01
C ARG A 18 -52.77 43.22 7.48
N THR A 19 -51.70 43.74 6.90
CA THR A 19 -51.47 43.68 5.46
C THR A 19 -50.81 42.33 5.13
N SER A 20 -51.59 41.36 4.64
CA SER A 20 -51.05 40.11 4.09
C SER A 20 -50.53 40.39 2.70
N ALA A 21 -49.29 40.89 2.62
CA ALA A 21 -48.68 41.21 1.34
C ALA A 21 -48.04 39.92 0.76
N PRO A 22 -48.63 39.30 -0.30
CA PRO A 22 -48.23 37.98 -0.79
C PRO A 22 -46.80 37.95 -1.37
N TRP A 23 -46.21 39.12 -1.63
CA TRP A 23 -44.82 39.25 -2.09
C TRP A 23 -43.80 38.81 -1.03
N PHE A 24 -44.11 38.95 0.28
CA PHE A 24 -43.24 38.45 1.34
C PHE A 24 -43.20 36.92 1.34
N ALA A 25 -44.33 36.25 1.10
CA ALA A 25 -44.37 34.80 0.97
C ALA A 25 -43.55 34.33 -0.25
N LEU A 26 -43.64 35.05 -1.37
CA LEU A 26 -42.86 34.76 -2.57
C LEU A 26 -41.35 34.97 -2.36
N LEU A 27 -40.95 36.03 -1.64
CA LEU A 27 -39.55 36.27 -1.27
C LEU A 27 -38.99 35.17 -0.36
N VAL A 28 -39.78 34.71 0.61
CA VAL A 28 -39.37 33.63 1.52
C VAL A 28 -39.17 32.32 0.76
N ILE A 29 -40.01 32.02 -0.23
CA ILE A 29 -39.87 30.82 -1.08
C ILE A 29 -38.60 30.90 -1.94
N ILE A 30 -38.32 32.05 -2.54
CA ILE A 30 -37.09 32.26 -3.33
C ILE A 30 -35.84 32.13 -2.45
N LEU A 31 -35.87 32.68 -1.24
CA LEU A 31 -34.78 32.57 -0.28
C LEU A 31 -34.54 31.11 0.14
N LEU A 32 -35.61 30.35 0.40
CA LEU A 32 -35.52 28.93 0.72
C LEU A 32 -34.90 28.13 -0.43
N ALA A 33 -35.35 28.36 -1.67
CA ALA A 33 -34.83 27.68 -2.85
C ALA A 33 -33.33 27.98 -3.08
N ALA A 34 -32.91 29.24 -2.88
CA ALA A 34 -31.50 29.63 -2.99
C ALA A 34 -30.63 28.96 -1.91
N CYS A 35 -31.11 28.89 -0.66
CA CYS A 35 -30.40 28.19 0.42
C CYS A 35 -30.29 26.67 0.18
N SER A 36 -31.34 26.04 -0.35
CA SER A 36 -31.31 24.60 -0.71
C SER A 36 -30.31 24.32 -1.83
N ALA A 37 -30.28 25.15 -2.88
CA ALA A 37 -29.34 25.00 -3.99
C ALA A 37 -27.88 25.21 -3.54
N ALA A 38 -27.61 26.24 -2.73
CA ALA A 38 -26.27 26.51 -2.21
C ALA A 38 -25.78 25.38 -1.28
N GLY A 39 -26.65 24.85 -0.42
CA GLY A 39 -26.34 23.70 0.44
C GLY A 39 -26.02 22.42 -0.35
N TYR A 40 -26.81 22.13 -1.40
CA TYR A 40 -26.57 20.97 -2.27
C TYR A 40 -25.25 21.11 -3.04
N PHE A 41 -24.99 22.28 -3.61
CA PHE A 41 -23.76 22.54 -4.35
C PHE A 41 -22.53 22.44 -3.44
N TRP A 42 -22.58 23.03 -2.24
CA TRP A 42 -21.48 22.95 -1.27
C TRP A 42 -21.23 21.52 -0.76
N TRP A 43 -22.28 20.74 -0.55
CA TRP A 43 -22.17 19.32 -0.20
C TRP A 43 -21.59 18.49 -1.35
N GLN A 44 -21.95 18.80 -2.59
CA GLN A 44 -21.39 18.16 -3.79
C GLN A 44 -19.90 18.49 -3.96
N LEU A 45 -19.48 19.74 -3.71
CA LEU A 45 -18.05 20.10 -3.73
C LEU A 45 -17.26 19.38 -2.64
N ARG A 46 -17.81 19.21 -1.43
CA ARG A 46 -17.13 18.48 -0.34
C ARG A 46 -17.03 16.97 -0.60
N THR A 47 -18.04 16.37 -1.22
CA THR A 47 -18.01 14.96 -1.58
C THR A 47 -17.08 14.69 -2.77
N ALA A 48 -17.00 15.61 -3.74
CA ALA A 48 -16.05 15.52 -4.86
C ALA A 48 -14.57 15.64 -4.43
N ALA A 49 -14.26 16.45 -3.41
CA ALA A 49 -12.89 16.58 -2.88
C ALA A 49 -12.42 15.37 -2.03
N THR A 50 -13.31 14.41 -1.73
CA THR A 50 -13.02 13.25 -0.88
C THR A 50 -12.95 11.94 -1.66
N GLN A 51 -12.82 11.98 -2.99
CA GLN A 51 -12.46 10.78 -3.74
C GLN A 51 -10.93 10.63 -3.70
N PRO A 52 -10.39 9.63 -2.99
CA PRO A 52 -8.98 9.31 -3.14
C PRO A 52 -8.76 8.93 -4.59
N ALA A 53 -7.90 9.67 -5.28
CA ALA A 53 -7.46 9.33 -6.62
C ALA A 53 -6.99 7.87 -6.59
N ALA A 54 -7.75 6.99 -7.23
CA ALA A 54 -7.38 5.60 -7.38
C ALA A 54 -6.10 5.61 -8.23
N ILE A 55 -4.96 5.44 -7.56
CA ILE A 55 -3.69 5.17 -8.21
C ILE A 55 -3.92 3.89 -9.00
N SER A 56 -4.06 4.03 -10.31
CA SER A 56 -4.05 2.90 -11.23
C SER A 56 -2.65 2.29 -11.14
N LEU A 57 -2.47 1.36 -10.20
CA LEU A 57 -1.30 0.51 -10.14
C LEU A 57 -1.28 -0.26 -11.45
N ALA A 58 -0.39 0.13 -12.37
CA ALA A 58 -0.07 -0.71 -13.51
C ALA A 58 0.15 -2.14 -12.99
N PRO A 59 -0.42 -3.16 -13.64
CA PRO A 59 -0.28 -4.53 -13.16
C PRO A 59 1.21 -4.83 -13.03
N SER A 60 1.64 -5.20 -11.82
CA SER A 60 3.03 -5.59 -11.58
C SER A 60 3.38 -6.67 -12.61
N PRO A 61 4.56 -6.58 -13.25
CA PRO A 61 5.00 -7.60 -14.19
C PRO A 61 4.87 -8.99 -13.55
N ALA A 62 4.50 -9.97 -14.38
CA ALA A 62 4.31 -11.34 -13.91
C ALA A 62 5.62 -11.86 -13.31
N PRO A 63 5.58 -12.54 -12.15
CA PRO A 63 6.79 -13.06 -11.51
C PRO A 63 7.46 -14.10 -12.40
N VAL A 64 8.79 -14.04 -12.44
CA VAL A 64 9.62 -14.91 -13.28
C VAL A 64 10.41 -15.84 -12.39
N PHE A 65 10.48 -17.12 -12.76
CA PHE A 65 11.22 -18.13 -12.02
C PHE A 65 12.55 -18.47 -12.73
N MET A 66 13.66 -18.30 -12.03
CA MET A 66 15.00 -18.67 -12.49
C MET A 66 15.49 -19.89 -11.71
N VAL A 67 15.68 -21.01 -12.42
CA VAL A 67 16.29 -22.21 -11.82
C VAL A 67 17.81 -22.03 -11.78
N LEU A 68 18.40 -22.26 -10.62
CA LEU A 68 19.86 -22.29 -10.45
C LEU A 68 20.34 -23.75 -10.51
N GLU A 69 21.59 -23.93 -10.95
CA GLU A 69 22.21 -25.26 -10.89
C GLU A 69 22.38 -25.71 -9.43
N THR A 70 22.58 -27.02 -9.26
CA THR A 70 22.78 -27.62 -7.95
C THR A 70 24.11 -27.16 -7.33
N PHE A 71 24.07 -26.74 -6.07
CA PHE A 71 25.24 -26.44 -5.26
C PHE A 71 25.61 -27.65 -4.42
N THR A 72 26.91 -27.93 -4.34
CA THR A 72 27.49 -28.92 -3.43
C THR A 72 28.55 -28.21 -2.61
N VAL A 73 28.34 -28.09 -1.30
CA VAL A 73 29.27 -27.40 -0.40
C VAL A 73 29.40 -28.13 0.92
N ASN A 74 30.56 -27.98 1.55
CA ASN A 74 30.74 -28.38 2.93
C ASN A 74 30.16 -27.28 3.84
N VAL A 75 29.42 -27.68 4.85
CA VAL A 75 28.81 -26.77 5.82
C VAL A 75 29.62 -26.73 7.12
N ALA A 76 29.50 -25.64 7.86
CA ALA A 76 30.16 -25.50 9.14
C ALA A 76 29.54 -26.46 10.18
N ASN A 77 30.40 -27.03 11.03
CA ASN A 77 30.01 -27.90 12.14
C ASN A 77 30.87 -27.50 13.37
N PRO A 78 30.31 -27.44 14.59
CA PRO A 78 31.05 -27.14 15.82
C PRO A 78 32.37 -27.90 16.00
N ASP A 79 32.44 -29.15 15.54
CA ASP A 79 33.64 -29.99 15.68
C ASP A 79 34.66 -29.79 14.53
N ASN A 80 34.44 -28.82 13.63
CA ASN A 80 35.17 -28.65 12.37
C ASN A 80 35.20 -29.91 11.48
N ASP A 81 34.23 -30.81 11.68
CA ASP A 81 34.05 -31.99 10.86
C ASP A 81 33.61 -31.60 9.45
N LEU A 82 34.49 -31.85 8.47
CA LEU A 82 34.30 -31.52 7.06
C LEU A 82 33.43 -32.55 6.32
N ASP A 83 32.98 -33.61 6.99
CA ASP A 83 32.20 -34.68 6.37
C ASP A 83 30.76 -34.26 6.07
N ARG A 84 30.32 -33.11 6.60
CA ARG A 84 28.96 -32.59 6.36
C ARG A 84 28.85 -31.87 5.02
N VAL A 85 28.10 -32.47 4.11
CA VAL A 85 27.91 -31.95 2.74
C VAL A 85 26.46 -31.57 2.51
N LEU A 86 26.24 -30.34 2.05
CA LEU A 86 24.96 -29.84 1.60
C LEU A 86 24.87 -29.91 0.07
N TYR A 87 23.87 -30.64 -0.41
CA TYR A 87 23.42 -30.61 -1.79
C TYR A 87 22.11 -29.84 -1.86
N VAL A 88 22.11 -28.70 -2.54
CA VAL A 88 20.94 -27.83 -2.62
C VAL A 88 20.69 -27.36 -4.05
N ARG A 89 19.44 -27.42 -4.47
CA ARG A 89 18.98 -26.80 -5.72
C ARG A 89 18.00 -25.70 -5.38
N LEU A 90 18.23 -24.53 -5.98
CA LEU A 90 17.49 -23.31 -5.70
C LEU A 90 16.74 -22.84 -6.94
N THR A 91 15.59 -22.21 -6.73
CA THR A 91 14.87 -21.48 -7.78
C THR A 91 14.52 -20.11 -7.23
N LEU A 92 14.97 -19.06 -7.91
CA LEU A 92 14.69 -17.69 -7.53
C LEU A 92 13.36 -17.25 -8.14
N ARG A 93 12.51 -16.61 -7.34
CA ARG A 93 11.36 -15.85 -7.83
C ARG A 93 11.78 -14.39 -7.95
N LEU A 94 11.68 -13.86 -9.17
CA LEU A 94 12.12 -12.53 -9.55
C LEU A 94 10.91 -11.70 -10.01
N PRO A 95 10.96 -10.37 -9.85
CA PRO A 95 9.81 -9.52 -10.16
C PRO A 95 9.54 -9.39 -11.67
N ASN A 96 10.56 -9.54 -12.51
CA ASN A 96 10.44 -9.37 -13.96
C ASN A 96 11.59 -10.03 -14.75
N GLU A 97 11.44 -10.04 -16.07
CA GLU A 97 12.40 -10.59 -17.03
C GLU A 97 13.74 -9.83 -17.08
N GLU A 98 13.72 -8.52 -16.87
CA GLU A 98 14.93 -7.69 -16.84
C GLU A 98 15.85 -8.09 -15.68
N THR A 99 15.28 -8.29 -14.49
CA THR A 99 16.01 -8.80 -13.32
C THR A 99 16.58 -10.18 -13.61
N ARG A 100 15.78 -11.08 -14.23
CA ARG A 100 16.26 -12.41 -14.65
C ARG A 100 17.48 -12.30 -15.56
N LYS A 101 17.45 -11.42 -16.54
CA LYS A 101 18.57 -11.21 -17.47
C LYS A 101 19.82 -10.74 -16.71
N THR A 102 19.69 -9.75 -15.84
CA THR A 102 20.81 -9.25 -15.03
C THR A 102 21.44 -10.37 -14.18
N PHE A 103 20.63 -11.16 -13.46
CA PHE A 103 21.15 -12.31 -12.70
C PHE A 103 21.84 -13.35 -13.58
N ASN A 104 21.37 -13.55 -14.81
CA ASN A 104 21.98 -14.47 -15.77
C ASN A 104 23.31 -13.96 -16.33
N ASP A 105 23.38 -12.66 -16.65
CA ASP A 105 24.61 -12.01 -17.15
C ASP A 105 25.73 -12.04 -16.09
N TYR A 106 25.36 -11.96 -14.81
CA TYR A 106 26.28 -12.02 -13.65
C TYR A 106 26.22 -13.34 -12.89
N LEU A 107 25.74 -14.42 -13.53
CA LEU A 107 25.56 -15.72 -12.89
C LEU A 107 26.82 -16.25 -12.17
N PRO A 108 28.06 -16.10 -12.70
CA PRO A 108 29.26 -16.54 -12.00
C PRO A 108 29.45 -15.86 -10.64
N LEU A 109 29.13 -14.57 -10.55
CA LEU A 109 29.22 -13.81 -9.30
C LEU A 109 28.13 -14.22 -8.32
N VAL A 110 26.90 -14.36 -8.80
CA VAL A 110 25.76 -14.86 -8.02
C VAL A 110 26.09 -16.22 -7.41
N ARG A 111 26.63 -17.14 -8.21
CA ARG A 111 27.05 -18.47 -7.74
C ARG A 111 28.14 -18.39 -6.68
N SER A 112 29.16 -17.56 -6.89
CA SER A 112 30.24 -17.38 -5.92
C SER A 112 29.73 -16.88 -4.56
N ARG A 113 28.87 -15.86 -4.56
CA ARG A 113 28.25 -15.33 -3.33
C ARG A 113 27.43 -16.38 -2.60
N LEU A 114 26.62 -17.15 -3.33
CA LEU A 114 25.82 -18.23 -2.76
C LEU A 114 26.70 -19.35 -2.18
N LEU A 115 27.76 -19.76 -2.88
CA LEU A 115 28.70 -20.76 -2.39
C LEU A 115 29.34 -20.34 -1.06
N LEU A 116 29.82 -19.10 -0.97
CA LEU A 116 30.41 -18.55 0.26
C LEU A 116 29.42 -18.42 1.40
N LEU A 117 28.16 -18.08 1.08
CA LEU A 117 27.10 -17.99 2.07
C LEU A 117 26.72 -19.39 2.60
N LEU A 118 26.54 -20.35 1.70
CA LEU A 118 26.14 -21.72 2.04
C LEU A 118 27.22 -22.44 2.85
N SER A 119 28.51 -22.23 2.53
CA SER A 119 29.62 -22.87 3.27
C SER A 119 29.74 -22.42 4.73
N ARG A 120 29.23 -21.22 5.04
CA ARG A 120 29.22 -20.66 6.40
C ARG A 120 28.01 -21.10 7.23
N GLN A 121 27.05 -21.80 6.65
CA GLN A 121 25.86 -22.23 7.39
C GLN A 121 26.19 -23.41 8.31
N GLN A 122 25.48 -23.48 9.44
CA GLN A 122 25.63 -24.57 10.39
C GLN A 122 24.69 -25.74 10.05
N ALA A 123 25.22 -26.96 10.02
CA ALA A 123 24.43 -28.16 9.72
C ALA A 123 23.20 -28.32 10.64
N SER A 124 23.33 -28.02 11.93
CA SER A 124 22.26 -28.09 12.93
C SER A 124 21.13 -27.10 12.67
N GLU A 125 21.43 -25.89 12.19
CA GLU A 125 20.42 -24.91 11.81
C GLU A 125 19.66 -25.38 10.55
N LEU A 126 20.40 -25.90 9.57
CA LEU A 126 19.86 -26.35 8.29
C LEU A 126 18.94 -27.57 8.40
N ALA A 127 19.10 -28.38 9.45
CA ALA A 127 18.21 -29.51 9.72
C ALA A 127 16.79 -29.08 10.10
N CYS A 128 16.64 -27.90 10.72
CA CYS A 128 15.36 -27.40 11.23
C CYS A 128 14.63 -26.52 10.20
N PRO A 129 13.28 -26.57 10.13
CA PRO A 129 12.50 -25.71 9.22
C PRO A 129 12.79 -24.21 9.41
N GLN A 130 12.92 -23.77 10.66
CA GLN A 130 13.20 -22.38 10.98
C GLN A 130 14.57 -21.92 10.45
N GLY A 131 15.58 -22.80 10.46
CA GLY A 131 16.90 -22.47 9.91
C GLY A 131 16.90 -22.43 8.39
N LYS A 132 16.10 -23.27 7.72
CA LYS A 132 15.87 -23.16 6.27
C LYS A 132 15.21 -21.82 5.90
N GLN A 133 14.24 -21.36 6.69
CA GLN A 133 13.63 -20.04 6.48
C GLN A 133 14.65 -18.90 6.67
N ARG A 134 15.47 -18.96 7.73
CA ARG A 134 16.57 -18.00 7.92
C ARG A 134 17.56 -18.04 6.76
N LEU A 135 17.85 -19.22 6.20
CA LEU A 135 18.70 -19.34 5.02
C LEU A 135 18.09 -18.65 3.80
N ILE A 136 16.78 -18.79 3.56
CA ILE A 136 16.09 -18.05 2.49
C ILE A 136 16.27 -16.54 2.66
N ASP A 137 16.10 -16.03 3.88
CA ASP A 137 16.26 -14.60 4.17
C ASP A 137 17.70 -14.12 3.96
N LYS A 138 18.69 -14.90 4.43
CA LYS A 138 20.12 -14.63 4.20
C LYS A 138 20.45 -14.64 2.70
N ILE A 139 19.92 -15.60 1.93
CA ILE A 139 20.13 -15.65 0.48
C ILE A 139 19.55 -14.39 -0.19
N LYS A 140 18.32 -14.01 0.12
CA LYS A 140 17.69 -12.79 -0.42
C LYS A 140 18.54 -11.56 -0.12
N GLN A 141 19.01 -11.43 1.12
CA GLN A 141 19.86 -10.30 1.53
C GLN A 141 21.18 -10.26 0.74
N THR A 142 21.87 -11.39 0.60
CA THR A 142 23.14 -11.47 -0.15
C THR A 142 22.97 -11.22 -1.65
N LEU A 143 21.84 -11.65 -2.22
CA LEU A 143 21.54 -11.39 -3.63
C LEU A 143 21.00 -9.99 -3.89
N ALA A 144 20.48 -9.31 -2.86
CA ALA A 144 20.02 -7.93 -2.98
C ALA A 144 21.18 -6.93 -3.10
N GLU A 145 22.36 -7.28 -2.60
CA GLU A 145 23.56 -6.45 -2.75
C GLU A 145 23.88 -6.22 -4.24
N PRO A 146 24.27 -4.98 -4.64
CA PRO A 146 24.66 -4.69 -6.01
C PRO A 146 25.68 -5.71 -6.55
N LEU A 147 25.42 -6.26 -7.74
CA LEU A 147 26.31 -7.23 -8.37
C LEU A 147 27.62 -6.57 -8.80
N VAL A 148 27.56 -5.31 -9.22
CA VAL A 148 28.74 -4.50 -9.55
C VAL A 148 28.68 -3.17 -8.80
N ALA A 149 29.84 -2.65 -8.42
CA ALA A 149 29.92 -1.32 -7.81
C ALA A 149 29.28 -0.27 -8.73
N GLY A 150 28.36 0.52 -8.19
CA GLY A 150 27.63 1.56 -8.92
C GLY A 150 26.33 1.13 -9.59
N GLN A 151 25.96 -0.16 -9.54
CA GLN A 151 24.64 -0.62 -9.97
C GLN A 151 23.60 -0.54 -8.84
N PRO A 152 22.29 -0.45 -9.18
CA PRO A 152 21.25 -0.53 -8.18
C PRO A 152 21.23 -1.92 -7.49
N PRO A 153 20.77 -1.98 -6.22
CA PRO A 153 20.45 -3.23 -5.55
C PRO A 153 19.51 -4.09 -6.38
N GLN A 154 19.68 -5.40 -6.31
CA GLN A 154 18.79 -6.34 -7.00
C GLN A 154 17.61 -6.72 -6.11
N VAL A 155 16.49 -7.09 -6.73
CA VAL A 155 15.30 -7.54 -6.00
C VAL A 155 15.07 -9.01 -6.26
N VAL A 156 14.94 -9.79 -5.18
CA VAL A 156 14.58 -11.21 -5.20
C VAL A 156 13.33 -11.35 -4.35
N ASP A 157 12.20 -11.70 -4.98
CA ASP A 157 10.91 -11.79 -4.30
C ASP A 157 10.84 -13.01 -3.38
N ASP A 158 11.43 -14.12 -3.80
CA ASP A 158 11.53 -15.33 -2.97
C ASP A 158 12.62 -16.31 -3.45
N VAL A 159 12.96 -17.27 -2.58
CA VAL A 159 13.91 -18.35 -2.87
C VAL A 159 13.27 -19.68 -2.51
N LEU A 160 13.18 -20.57 -3.50
CA LEU A 160 12.56 -21.88 -3.36
C LEU A 160 13.64 -22.97 -3.34
N PHE A 161 13.60 -23.84 -2.34
CA PHE A 161 14.39 -25.07 -2.34
C PHE A 161 13.69 -26.14 -3.17
N THR A 162 14.24 -26.49 -4.33
CA THR A 162 13.71 -27.55 -5.20
C THR A 162 14.42 -28.90 -4.99
N ALA A 163 15.58 -28.90 -4.34
CA ALA A 163 16.20 -30.08 -3.76
C ALA A 163 17.01 -29.66 -2.53
N PHE A 164 16.98 -30.46 -1.46
CA PHE A 164 17.73 -30.19 -0.24
C PHE A 164 18.13 -31.51 0.44
N ILE A 165 19.41 -31.83 0.40
CA ILE A 165 19.96 -33.04 1.00
C ILE A 165 21.16 -32.62 1.85
N LEU A 166 21.13 -32.99 3.13
CA LEU A 166 22.22 -32.80 4.07
C LEU A 166 22.74 -34.19 4.44
N ARG A 167 24.04 -34.43 4.23
CA ARG A 167 24.73 -35.65 4.67
C ARG A 167 25.61 -35.33 5.86
#